data_AF-A0A1H1VRB5-F1
#
_entry.id   AF-A0A1H1VRB5-F1
#
_cell.length_a   1.000
_cell.length_b   1.000
_cell.length_c   1.000
_cell.angle_alpha   90.00
_cell.angle_beta   90.00
_cell.angle_gamma   90.00
#
_symmetry.space_group_name_H-M   'P 1'
#
loop_
_entity.id
_entity.type
_entity.pdbx_description
1 polymer ?
#
loop_
_entity_poly.entity_id
_entity_poly.type
_entity_poly.pdbx_seq_one_letter_code
_entity_poly.pdbx_strand_id
1 'polypeptide(L)'
;MRFVPTSVQLPGGAAAAVEPASTVDGQLVVPEEVRHVGWWDGSAWAGDPFGATVIAGHVDSKTEGLGFFARLLRVDRGETVTLRGGDHRQTYRIVSVRTVTKQALATTSAAFAQDGDHRLVLITCAGNYRPERGGYDSNLVVTAEPVGLAR
;
A
#
# COMPACT_ATOMS: atom_id res chain seq x y z
N MET A 1 -8.78 16.67 -9.24
CA MET A 1 -7.31 16.83 -9.18
C MET A 1 -6.73 15.44 -9.05
N ARG A 2 -5.67 15.11 -9.78
CA ARG A 2 -4.94 13.85 -9.61
C ARG A 2 -3.45 14.12 -9.43
N PHE A 3 -2.77 13.32 -8.63
CA PHE A 3 -1.34 13.53 -8.35
C PHE A 3 -0.61 12.20 -8.06
N VAL A 4 0.69 12.20 -8.34
CA VAL A 4 1.59 11.13 -7.92
C VAL A 4 1.90 11.31 -6.42
N PRO A 5 1.63 10.32 -5.57
CA PRO A 5 1.89 10.43 -4.15
C PRO A 5 3.40 10.42 -3.86
N THR A 6 3.86 11.35 -3.05
CA THR A 6 5.25 11.41 -2.53
C THR A 6 5.31 11.15 -1.02
N SER A 7 4.16 11.10 -0.33
CA SER A 7 4.08 10.70 1.06
C SER A 7 2.75 10.02 1.39
N VAL A 8 2.81 9.06 2.31
CA VAL A 8 1.66 8.42 2.96
C VAL A 8 1.70 8.70 4.45
N GLN A 9 0.57 9.14 5.01
CA GLN A 9 0.34 9.27 6.45
C GLN A 9 -0.71 8.26 6.88
N LEU A 10 -0.33 7.40 7.83
CA LEU A 10 -1.18 6.36 8.41
C LEU A 10 -1.96 6.90 9.63
N PRO A 11 -2.94 6.13 10.15
CA PRO A 11 -3.61 6.46 11.40
C PRO A 11 -2.61 6.76 12.53
N GLY A 12 -2.93 7.75 13.37
CA GLY A 12 -2.03 8.25 14.41
C GLY A 12 -0.93 9.20 13.91
N GLY A 13 -0.89 9.52 12.61
CA GLY A 13 -0.08 10.63 12.06
C GLY A 13 1.34 10.27 11.63
N ALA A 14 1.78 9.03 11.83
CA ALA A 14 3.05 8.55 11.31
C ALA A 14 3.06 8.59 9.78
N ALA A 15 4.16 9.07 9.19
CA ALA A 15 4.30 9.25 7.75
C ALA A 15 5.61 8.68 7.21
N ALA A 16 5.60 8.32 5.93
CA ALA A 16 6.77 7.87 5.17
C ALA A 16 6.81 8.53 3.78
N ALA A 17 8.00 8.55 3.20
CA ALA A 17 8.19 8.86 1.79
C ALA A 17 7.57 7.76 0.93
N VAL A 18 6.97 8.18 -0.19
CA VAL A 18 6.46 7.29 -1.24
C VAL A 18 7.33 7.50 -2.47
N GLU A 19 7.91 6.43 -2.97
CA GLU A 19 8.73 6.41 -4.19
C GLU A 19 8.00 5.69 -5.32
N PRO A 20 8.27 6.02 -6.60
CA PRO A 20 7.82 5.21 -7.71
C PRO A 20 8.37 3.78 -7.62
N ALA A 21 7.51 2.79 -7.86
CA ALA A 21 7.84 1.38 -7.87
C ALA A 21 7.32 0.74 -9.15
N SER A 22 8.19 0.02 -9.85
CA SER A 22 7.86 -0.64 -11.12
C SER A 22 7.77 -2.15 -10.94
N THR A 23 7.13 -2.81 -11.91
CA THR A 23 7.11 -4.28 -11.96
C THR A 23 8.31 -4.78 -12.77
N VAL A 24 9.12 -5.66 -12.17
CA VAL A 24 10.23 -6.37 -12.83
C VAL A 24 9.94 -7.86 -12.75
N ASP A 25 9.98 -8.55 -13.89
CA ASP A 25 9.69 -10.00 -13.98
C ASP A 25 8.37 -10.42 -13.31
N GLY A 26 7.35 -9.57 -13.43
CA GLY A 26 6.02 -9.81 -12.85
C GLY A 26 5.92 -9.55 -11.34
N GLN A 27 6.95 -8.98 -10.71
CA GLN A 27 6.95 -8.63 -9.30
C GLN A 27 7.09 -7.12 -9.09
N LEU A 28 6.27 -6.58 -8.18
CA LEU A 28 6.40 -5.18 -7.75
C LEU A 28 7.67 -5.01 -6.92
N VAL A 29 8.60 -4.20 -7.41
CA VAL A 29 9.85 -3.86 -6.72
C VAL A 29 9.61 -2.65 -5.84
N VAL A 30 9.55 -2.87 -4.52
CA VAL A 30 9.43 -1.80 -3.52
C VAL A 30 10.80 -1.24 -3.14
N PRO A 31 10.89 -0.03 -2.56
CA PRO A 31 12.17 0.57 -2.15
C PRO A 31 12.98 -0.32 -1.19
N GLU A 32 14.30 -0.32 -1.36
CA GLU A 32 15.21 -1.07 -0.49
C GLU A 32 15.19 -0.55 0.95
N GLU A 33 15.11 0.77 1.13
CA GLU A 33 14.99 1.39 2.45
C GLU A 33 13.63 1.04 3.07
N VAL A 34 13.64 0.24 4.13
CA VAL A 34 12.40 -0.28 4.75
C VAL A 34 11.51 0.81 5.36
N ARG A 35 12.05 2.02 5.57
CA ARG A 35 11.32 3.18 6.06
C ARG A 35 10.50 3.87 4.96
N HIS A 36 10.81 3.61 3.70
CA HIS A 36 10.08 4.13 2.55
C HIS A 36 9.11 3.08 2.01
N VAL A 37 8.19 3.52 1.14
CA VAL A 37 7.20 2.67 0.50
C VAL A 37 7.09 3.00 -0.98
N GLY A 38 6.67 2.03 -1.78
CA GLY A 38 6.59 2.16 -3.23
C GLY A 38 5.16 2.34 -3.70
N TRP A 39 4.86 3.39 -4.46
CA TRP A 39 3.65 3.49 -5.28
C TRP A 39 3.86 2.77 -6.61
N TRP A 40 3.01 1.81 -6.92
CA TRP A 40 3.09 1.09 -8.19
C TRP A 40 2.72 1.99 -9.35
N ASP A 41 3.65 2.21 -10.28
CA ASP A 41 3.51 3.10 -11.44
C ASP A 41 2.45 2.67 -12.46
N GLY A 42 2.07 1.39 -12.46
CA GLY A 42 0.95 0.84 -13.24
C GLY A 42 -0.42 1.06 -12.59
N SER A 43 -0.48 1.71 -11.43
CA SER A 43 -1.70 1.93 -10.65
C SER A 43 -2.25 3.34 -10.82
N ALA A 44 -3.53 3.55 -10.48
CA ALA A 44 -4.17 4.86 -10.57
C ALA A 44 -3.45 5.92 -9.71
N TRP A 45 -3.48 7.17 -10.16
CA TRP A 45 -2.96 8.29 -9.39
C TRP A 45 -3.90 8.60 -8.23
N ALA A 46 -3.37 9.24 -7.18
CA ALA A 46 -4.22 9.67 -6.09
C ALA A 46 -5.20 10.74 -6.59
N GLY A 47 -6.49 10.55 -6.34
CA GLY A 47 -7.55 11.46 -6.79
C GLY A 47 -8.10 11.17 -8.19
N ASP A 48 -7.63 10.12 -8.85
CA ASP A 48 -8.32 9.60 -10.05
C ASP A 48 -9.76 9.18 -9.71
N PRO A 49 -10.70 9.23 -10.69
CA PRO A 49 -12.09 8.86 -10.45
C PRO A 49 -12.34 7.34 -10.45
N PHE A 50 -11.42 6.54 -10.95
CA PHE A 50 -11.51 5.08 -11.04
C PHE A 50 -10.13 4.42 -10.89
N GLY A 51 -10.15 3.13 -10.57
CA GLY A 51 -8.94 2.31 -10.41
C GLY A 51 -8.36 2.31 -9.00
N ALA A 52 -7.26 1.60 -8.81
CA ALA A 52 -6.63 1.45 -7.51
C ALA A 52 -5.29 2.18 -7.48
N THR A 53 -5.11 3.13 -6.56
CA THR A 53 -3.77 3.58 -6.18
C THR A 53 -3.15 2.53 -5.27
N VAL A 54 -2.10 1.85 -5.73
CA VAL A 54 -1.47 0.75 -4.98
C VAL A 54 -0.14 1.21 -4.39
N ILE A 55 0.02 1.07 -3.08
CA ILE A 55 1.27 1.33 -2.38
C ILE A 55 1.68 0.08 -1.61
N ALA A 56 2.92 -0.37 -1.81
CA ALA A 56 3.48 -1.54 -1.15
C ALA A 56 4.76 -1.19 -0.39
N GLY A 57 5.06 -1.93 0.67
CA GLY A 57 6.26 -1.68 1.47
C GLY A 57 6.58 -2.82 2.44
N HIS A 58 7.82 -2.83 2.91
CA HIS A 58 8.33 -3.86 3.80
C HIS A 58 7.63 -3.84 5.17
N VAL A 59 7.37 -5.04 5.70
CA VAL A 59 6.98 -5.22 7.11
C VAL A 59 8.23 -5.16 8.00
N ASP A 60 9.34 -5.73 7.52
CA ASP A 60 10.65 -5.71 8.17
C ASP A 60 11.77 -6.03 7.15
N SER A 61 13.01 -5.90 7.61
CA SER A 61 14.19 -6.54 7.02
C SER A 61 15.11 -7.06 8.11
N LYS A 62 16.02 -7.97 7.73
CA LYS A 62 17.03 -8.53 8.64
C LYS A 62 18.05 -7.48 9.11
N THR A 63 18.32 -6.47 8.30
CA THR A 63 19.40 -5.49 8.50
C THR A 63 18.92 -4.19 9.13
N GLU A 64 17.69 -3.77 8.85
CA GLU A 64 17.15 -2.46 9.30
C GLU A 64 16.00 -2.60 10.31
N GLY A 65 15.55 -3.84 10.57
CA GLY A 65 14.45 -4.12 11.49
C GLY A 65 13.10 -3.77 10.88
N LEU A 66 12.17 -3.24 11.69
CA LEU A 66 10.79 -3.02 11.26
C LEU A 66 10.68 -1.96 10.15
N GLY A 67 10.02 -2.33 9.06
CA GLY A 67 9.64 -1.41 8.00
C GLY A 67 8.51 -0.47 8.41
N PHE A 68 8.29 0.59 7.64
CA PHE A 68 7.24 1.55 7.93
C PHE A 68 5.85 0.90 7.96
N PHE A 69 5.59 -0.02 7.02
CA PHE A 69 4.32 -0.74 6.91
C PHE A 69 4.10 -1.86 7.94
N ALA A 70 5.05 -2.12 8.85
CA ALA A 70 4.74 -2.86 10.08
C ALA A 70 3.54 -2.27 10.85
N ARG A 71 3.31 -0.95 10.70
CA ARG A 71 2.17 -0.23 11.29
C ARG A 71 0.82 -0.67 10.74
N LEU A 72 0.76 -1.19 9.51
CA LEU A 72 -0.49 -1.69 8.92
C LEU A 72 -1.06 -2.88 9.71
N LEU A 73 -0.22 -3.63 10.44
CA LEU A 73 -0.68 -4.74 11.29
C LEU A 73 -1.59 -4.30 12.45
N ARG A 74 -1.74 -3.00 12.68
CA ARG A 74 -2.51 -2.42 13.80
C ARG A 74 -3.59 -1.44 13.36
N VAL A 75 -3.85 -1.33 12.05
CA VAL A 75 -4.90 -0.43 11.55
C VAL A 75 -6.24 -1.14 11.53
N ASP A 76 -7.29 -0.37 11.72
CA ASP A 76 -8.67 -0.83 11.81
C ASP A 76 -9.56 -0.18 10.75
N ARG A 77 -10.67 -0.85 10.45
CA ARG A 77 -11.73 -0.28 9.60
C ARG A 77 -12.26 1.01 10.20
N GLY A 78 -12.47 2.01 9.36
CA GLY A 78 -12.97 3.33 9.75
C GLY A 78 -11.86 4.36 9.99
N GLU A 79 -10.61 3.94 10.22
CA GLU A 79 -9.47 4.86 10.33
C GLU A 79 -9.11 5.49 8.98
N THR A 80 -8.30 6.55 9.01
CA THR A 80 -7.98 7.34 7.81
C THR A 80 -6.51 7.27 7.43
N VAL A 81 -6.26 7.24 6.12
CA VAL A 81 -4.95 7.35 5.50
C VAL A 81 -4.95 8.59 4.61
N THR A 82 -3.86 9.36 4.59
CA THR A 82 -3.73 10.53 3.71
C THR A 82 -2.53 10.35 2.79
N LEU A 83 -2.74 10.51 1.49
CA LEU A 83 -1.67 10.65 0.50
C LEU A 83 -1.43 12.12 0.21
N ARG A 84 -0.17 12.49 -0.03
CA ARG A 84 0.27 13.84 -0.40
C ARG A 84 1.19 13.80 -1.61
N GLY A 85 1.19 14.87 -2.41
CA GLY A 85 2.10 15.08 -3.53
C GLY A 85 2.12 16.56 -3.92
N GLY A 86 3.26 17.23 -3.75
CA GLY A 86 3.33 18.69 -3.84
C GLY A 86 2.37 19.36 -2.84
N ASP A 87 1.58 20.33 -3.32
CA ASP A 87 0.54 20.99 -2.52
C ASP A 87 -0.78 20.17 -2.44
N HIS A 88 -0.83 19.01 -3.10
CA HIS A 88 -2.03 18.18 -3.18
C HIS A 88 -2.10 17.12 -2.08
N ARG A 89 -3.34 16.76 -1.72
CA ARG A 89 -3.66 15.69 -0.78
C ARG A 89 -4.99 15.00 -1.10
N GLN A 90 -5.07 13.71 -0.79
CA GLN A 90 -6.29 12.91 -0.79
C GLN A 90 -6.37 12.12 0.51
N THR A 91 -7.52 12.19 1.19
CA THR A 91 -7.79 11.35 2.37
C THR A 91 -8.63 10.15 1.96
N TYR A 92 -8.35 9.01 2.56
CA TYR A 92 -9.05 7.76 2.36
C TYR A 92 -9.50 7.20 3.72
N ARG A 93 -10.63 6.51 3.75
CA ARG A 93 -11.13 5.78 4.91
C ARG A 93 -10.96 4.29 4.69
N ILE A 94 -10.33 3.60 5.64
CA ILE A 94 -10.12 2.15 5.55
C ILE A 94 -11.48 1.45 5.62
N VAL A 95 -11.77 0.68 4.57
CA VAL A 95 -13.00 -0.12 4.43
C VAL A 95 -12.71 -1.62 4.41
N SER A 96 -11.45 -2.05 4.43
CA SER A 96 -11.11 -3.47 4.51
C SER A 96 -9.69 -3.67 5.02
N VAL A 97 -9.50 -4.69 5.87
CA VAL A 97 -8.20 -5.17 6.33
C VAL A 97 -8.26 -6.70 6.24
N ARG A 98 -7.46 -7.29 5.34
CA ARG A 98 -7.50 -8.73 5.04
C ARG A 98 -6.09 -9.28 4.89
N THR A 99 -5.82 -10.42 5.53
CA THR A 99 -4.62 -11.21 5.25
C THR A 99 -4.96 -12.23 4.17
N VAL A 100 -4.16 -12.27 3.10
CA VAL A 100 -4.29 -13.21 1.99
C VAL A 100 -2.97 -13.93 1.75
N THR A 101 -3.00 -15.18 1.27
CA THR A 101 -1.76 -15.88 0.90
C THR A 101 -1.09 -15.18 -0.28
N LYS A 102 0.24 -15.32 -0.42
CA LYS A 102 0.97 -14.78 -1.59
C LYS A 102 0.37 -15.26 -2.92
N GLN A 103 -0.03 -16.52 -3.00
CA GLN A 103 -0.69 -17.07 -4.18
C GLN A 103 -2.03 -16.38 -4.45
N ALA A 104 -2.87 -16.24 -3.42
CA ALA A 104 -4.17 -15.58 -3.59
C ALA A 104 -4.02 -14.12 -4.00
N LEU A 105 -3.02 -13.41 -3.45
CA LEU A 105 -2.69 -12.05 -3.86
C LEU A 105 -2.41 -11.95 -5.37
N ALA A 106 -1.65 -12.90 -5.92
CA ALA A 106 -1.24 -12.90 -7.32
C ALA A 106 -2.34 -13.36 -8.30
N THR A 107 -3.28 -14.21 -7.86
CA THR A 107 -4.21 -14.88 -8.79
C THR A 107 -5.67 -14.50 -8.64
N THR A 108 -6.12 -14.15 -7.43
CA THR A 108 -7.57 -14.02 -7.12
C THR A 108 -7.91 -12.72 -6.41
N SER A 109 -6.92 -12.03 -5.84
CA SER A 109 -7.13 -10.74 -5.21
C SER A 109 -7.38 -9.64 -6.24
N ALA A 110 -8.34 -8.76 -5.94
CA ALA A 110 -8.57 -7.52 -6.69
C ALA A 110 -7.64 -6.36 -6.26
N ALA A 111 -6.58 -6.64 -5.48
CA ALA A 111 -5.67 -5.63 -4.94
C ALA A 111 -4.98 -4.79 -6.02
N PHE A 112 -4.68 -5.40 -7.17
CA PHE A 112 -4.01 -4.73 -8.30
C PHE A 112 -4.96 -4.37 -9.44
N ALA A 113 -6.24 -4.77 -9.36
CA ALA A 113 -7.22 -4.53 -10.41
C ALA A 113 -7.46 -3.02 -10.59
N GLN A 114 -7.42 -2.52 -11.81
CA GLN A 114 -7.55 -1.08 -12.12
C GLN A 114 -8.93 -0.69 -12.64
N ASP A 115 -9.87 -1.63 -12.70
CA ASP A 115 -11.27 -1.38 -12.94
C ASP A 115 -12.02 -1.03 -11.64
N GLY A 116 -13.22 -0.46 -11.83
CA GLY A 116 -14.13 -0.09 -10.76
C GLY A 116 -13.81 1.25 -10.08
N ASP A 117 -14.54 1.51 -9.00
CA ASP A 117 -14.47 2.76 -8.25
C ASP A 117 -13.07 3.00 -7.67
N HIS A 118 -12.73 4.29 -7.54
CA HIS A 118 -11.44 4.71 -7.02
C HIS A 118 -11.21 4.22 -5.59
N ARG A 119 -10.04 3.63 -5.35
CA ARG A 119 -9.64 3.13 -4.03
C ARG A 119 -8.13 3.21 -3.82
N LEU A 120 -7.74 3.28 -2.56
CA LEU A 120 -6.36 3.09 -2.12
C LEU A 120 -6.17 1.65 -1.64
N VAL A 121 -5.10 1.00 -2.08
CA VAL A 121 -4.70 -0.33 -1.62
C VAL A 121 -3.30 -0.25 -1.04
N LEU A 122 -3.15 -0.63 0.24
CA LEU A 122 -1.86 -0.72 0.92
C LEU A 122 -1.50 -2.17 1.15
N ILE A 123 -0.27 -2.57 0.83
CA ILE A 123 0.17 -3.96 0.85
C ILE A 123 1.47 -4.10 1.64
N THR A 124 1.52 -5.06 2.55
CA THR A 124 2.77 -5.46 3.23
C THR A 124 2.81 -6.96 3.46
N CYS A 125 3.98 -7.50 3.83
CA CYS A 125 4.15 -8.89 4.20
C CYS A 125 3.47 -9.18 5.55
N ALA A 126 2.88 -10.37 5.70
CA ALA A 126 2.18 -10.80 6.90
C ALA A 126 2.19 -12.34 7.03
N GLY A 127 1.50 -12.86 8.05
CA GLY A 127 1.44 -14.30 8.29
C GLY A 127 2.72 -14.85 8.91
N ASN A 128 2.99 -16.13 8.69
CA ASN A 128 4.15 -16.78 9.31
C ASN A 128 5.40 -16.54 8.47
N TYR A 129 6.51 -16.25 9.15
CA TYR A 129 7.82 -16.23 8.51
C TYR A 129 8.29 -17.68 8.29
N ARG A 130 8.46 -18.05 7.01
CA ARG A 130 8.92 -19.36 6.54
C ARG A 130 10.23 -19.18 5.75
N PRO A 131 11.40 -19.12 6.40
CA PRO A 131 12.68 -18.87 5.72
C PRO A 131 12.97 -19.90 4.63
N GLU A 132 12.57 -21.15 4.85
CA GLU A 132 12.67 -22.26 3.89
C GLU A 132 11.78 -22.09 2.66
N ARG A 133 10.80 -21.16 2.70
CA ARG A 133 9.90 -20.81 1.59
C ARG A 133 10.05 -19.35 1.13
N GLY A 134 11.18 -18.72 1.44
CA GLY A 134 11.49 -17.37 0.98
C GLY A 134 10.81 -16.25 1.79
N GLY A 135 10.47 -16.50 3.06
CA GLY A 135 10.01 -15.48 4.00
C GLY A 135 8.53 -15.60 4.37
N TYR A 136 7.85 -14.47 4.54
CA TYR A 136 6.43 -14.44 4.92
C TYR A 136 5.55 -15.19 3.91
N ASP A 137 4.58 -15.96 4.39
CA ASP A 137 3.69 -16.77 3.55
C ASP A 137 2.45 -16.00 3.03
N SER A 138 2.20 -14.82 3.60
CA SER A 138 1.00 -14.04 3.35
C SER A 138 1.29 -12.55 3.18
N ASN A 139 0.28 -11.80 2.76
CA ASN A 139 0.28 -10.35 2.69
C ASN A 139 -0.93 -9.80 3.43
N LEU A 140 -0.73 -8.69 4.12
CA LEU A 140 -1.84 -7.87 4.58
C LEU A 140 -2.20 -6.89 3.46
N VAL A 141 -3.49 -6.88 3.10
CA VAL A 141 -4.08 -5.97 2.12
C VAL A 141 -5.08 -5.08 2.86
N VAL A 142 -4.81 -3.79 2.86
CA VAL A 142 -5.70 -2.77 3.40
C VAL A 142 -6.32 -2.02 2.21
N THR A 143 -7.64 -1.95 2.17
CA THR A 143 -8.37 -1.20 1.15
C THR A 143 -9.07 -0.02 1.79
N ALA A 144 -8.97 1.15 1.17
CA ALA A 144 -9.55 2.39 1.66
C ALA A 144 -10.22 3.16 0.51
N GLU A 145 -11.33 3.83 0.80
CA GLU A 145 -12.12 4.60 -0.17
C GLU A 145 -11.89 6.11 0.02
N PRO A 146 -11.91 6.92 -1.05
CA PRO A 146 -11.68 8.35 -0.96
C PRO A 146 -12.73 9.07 -0.10
N VAL A 147 -12.27 9.95 0.78
CA VAL A 147 -13.12 10.84 1.58
C VAL A 147 -13.13 12.23 0.92
N GLY A 148 -14.16 12.47 0.12
CA GLY A 148 -14.30 13.70 -0.65
C GLY A 148 -13.27 13.81 -1.78
N LEU A 149 -13.24 14.99 -2.40
CA LEU A 149 -12.35 15.28 -3.53
C LEU A 149 -10.92 15.59 -3.08
N ALA A 150 -9.96 15.25 -3.94
CA ALA A 150 -8.57 15.65 -3.80
C ALA A 150 -8.48 17.18 -3.78
N ARG A 151 -7.63 17.71 -2.91
CA ARG A 151 -7.33 19.13 -2.77
C ARG A 151 -5.90 19.38 -3.19
#